data_AF-A0A6P0WVS3-F1
#
_entry.id   AF-A0A6P0WVS3-F1
#
_cell.length_a   1.000
_cell.length_b   1.000
_cell.length_c   1.000
_cell.angle_alpha   90.00
_cell.angle_beta   90.00
_cell.angle_gamma   90.00
#
_symmetry.space_group_name_H-M   'P 1'
#
loop_
_entity.id
_entity.type
_entity.pdbx_description
1 polymer ?
#
loop_
_entity_poly.entity_id
_entity_poly.type
_entity_poly.pdbx_seq_one_letter_code
_entity_poly.pdbx_strand_id
1 'polypeptide(L)' 'MTPEAIAETITELEQYQERLLNDIPKVAKKAKVPKSKLEEQLKPELTKIDAALENLRNQHAALTSQ' A
#
# COMPACT_ATOMS: atom_id res chain seq x y z
N MET A 1 9.89 8.67 15.51
CA MET A 1 8.54 8.90 14.97
C MET A 1 7.57 8.85 16.15
N THR A 2 6.59 9.75 16.21
CA THR A 2 5.51 9.65 17.20
C THR A 2 4.49 8.60 16.75
N PRO A 3 3.67 8.05 17.66
CA PRO A 3 2.58 7.15 17.28
C PRO A 3 1.66 7.76 16.21
N GLU A 4 1.30 9.05 16.36
CA GLU A 4 0.46 9.77 15.40
C GLU A 4 1.08 9.79 13.98
N ALA A 5 2.37 10.09 13.87
CA ALA A 5 3.06 10.10 12.58
C ALA A 5 3.09 8.71 11.92
N ILE A 6 3.13 7.62 12.71
CA ILE A 6 3.07 6.25 12.20
C ILE A 6 1.66 5.93 11.70
N ALA A 7 0.63 6.33 12.45
CA ALA A 7 -0.76 6.16 12.03
C ALA A 7 -1.08 6.91 10.72
N GLU A 8 -0.57 8.15 10.57
CA GLU A 8 -0.68 8.91 9.32
C GLU A 8 0.02 8.19 8.16
N THR A 9 1.25 7.72 8.37
CA THR A 9 2.01 6.99 7.34
C THR A 9 1.31 5.69 6.93
N ILE A 10 0.73 4.94 7.88
CA ILE A 10 -0.09 3.75 7.59
C ILE A 10 -1.27 4.13 6.71
N THR A 11 -1.99 5.19 7.08
CA THR A 11 -3.18 5.67 6.35
C THR A 11 -2.83 6.09 4.92
N GLU A 12 -1.68 6.75 4.71
CA GLU A 12 -1.21 7.12 3.37
C GLU A 12 -0.84 5.91 2.52
N LEU A 13 -0.17 4.92 3.12
CA LEU A 13 0.20 3.67 2.42
C LEU A 13 -1.02 2.82 2.06
N GLU A 14 -2.04 2.75 2.93
CA GLU A 14 -3.31 2.07 2.64
C GLU A 14 -4.05 2.74 1.48
N GLN A 15 -4.13 4.07 1.48
CA GLN A 15 -4.72 4.82 0.37
C GLN A 15 -3.95 4.59 -0.93
N TYR A 16 -2.62 4.52 -0.86
CA TYR A 16 -1.81 4.22 -2.04
C TYR A 16 -2.08 2.80 -2.55
N GLN A 17 -2.14 1.80 -1.65
CA GLN A 17 -2.49 0.43 -2.00
C GLN A 17 -3.87 0.37 -2.68
N GLU A 18 -4.86 1.08 -2.15
CA GLU A 18 -6.20 1.15 -2.72
C GLU A 18 -6.18 1.73 -4.15
N ARG A 19 -5.43 2.81 -4.39
CA ARG A 19 -5.29 3.39 -5.73
C ARG A 19 -4.64 2.41 -6.71
N LEU A 20 -3.63 1.65 -6.28
CA LEU A 20 -3.00 0.61 -7.09
C LEU A 20 -3.98 -0.50 -7.49
N LEU A 21 -4.91 -0.85 -6.61
CA LEU A 21 -5.89 -1.91 -6.84
C LEU A 21 -7.15 -1.43 -7.58
N ASN A 22 -7.53 -0.16 -7.44
CA ASN A 22 -8.80 0.35 -7.96
C ASN A 22 -8.64 1.33 -9.11
N ASP A 23 -7.69 2.27 -9.05
CA ASP A 23 -7.57 3.34 -10.04
C ASP A 23 -6.56 3.03 -11.13
N ILE A 24 -5.41 2.47 -10.78
CA ILE A 24 -4.41 2.05 -11.77
C ILE A 24 -4.98 1.06 -12.78
N PRO A 25 -5.81 0.06 -12.41
CA PRO A 25 -6.41 -0.84 -13.41
C PRO A 25 -7.37 -0.14 -14.36
N LYS A 26 -8.07 0.92 -13.91
CA LYS A 26 -8.92 1.74 -14.79
C LYS A 26 -8.06 2.49 -15.81
N VAL A 27 -6.93 3.07 -15.39
CA VAL A 27 -5.99 3.78 -16.27
C VAL A 27 -5.32 2.81 -17.24
N ALA A 28 -4.82 1.68 -16.74
CA ALA A 28 -4.18 0.63 -17.53
C ALA A 28 -5.14 0.07 -18.59
N LYS A 29 -6.42 -0.15 -18.23
CA LYS A 29 -7.47 -0.56 -19.18
C LYS A 29 -7.66 0.46 -20.30
N LYS A 30 -7.69 1.76 -19.99
CA LYS A 30 -7.76 2.84 -21.02
C LYS A 30 -6.53 2.84 -21.93
N ALA A 31 -5.35 2.56 -21.36
CA ALA A 31 -4.09 2.43 -22.10
C ALA A 31 -3.94 1.06 -22.82
N LYS A 32 -4.97 0.20 -22.79
CA LYS A 32 -4.98 -1.15 -23.39
C LYS A 32 -3.85 -2.05 -22.86
N VAL A 33 -3.39 -1.83 -21.63
CA VAL A 33 -2.43 -2.69 -20.96
C VAL A 33 -3.14 -4.01 -20.59
N PRO A 34 -2.58 -5.18 -20.97
CA PRO A 34 -3.14 -6.47 -20.58
C PRO A 34 -3.17 -6.63 -19.05
N LYS A 35 -4.25 -7.23 -18.53
CA LYS A 35 -4.43 -7.45 -17.09
C LYS A 35 -3.25 -8.21 -16.46
N SER A 36 -2.82 -9.31 -17.08
CA SER A 36 -1.69 -10.12 -16.59
C SER A 36 -0.40 -9.31 -16.46
N LYS A 37 -0.09 -8.48 -17.47
CA LYS A 37 1.08 -7.61 -17.45
C LYS A 37 0.99 -6.54 -16.35
N LEU A 38 -0.21 -6.02 -16.10
CA LEU A 38 -0.43 -5.08 -14.99
C LEU A 38 -0.26 -5.78 -13.64
N GLU A 39 -0.85 -6.97 -13.47
CA GLU A 39 -0.74 -7.77 -12.25
C GLU A 39 0.73 -8.12 -11.94
N GLU A 40 1.51 -8.52 -12.95
CA GLU A 40 2.96 -8.77 -12.79
C GLU A 40 3.74 -7.52 -12.35
N GLN A 41 3.36 -6.33 -12.83
CA GLN A 41 3.99 -5.07 -12.43
C GLN A 41 3.57 -4.63 -11.03
N LEU A 42 2.31 -4.83 -10.65
CA LEU A 42 1.78 -4.39 -9.36
C LEU A 42 2.16 -5.34 -8.22
N LYS A 43 2.27 -6.64 -8.48
CA LYS A 43 2.57 -7.66 -7.47
C LYS A 43 3.79 -7.35 -6.58
N PRO A 44 4.98 -6.98 -7.11
CA PRO A 44 6.12 -6.66 -6.26
C PRO A 44 5.89 -5.39 -5.43
N GLU A 45 5.20 -4.38 -5.96
CA GLU A 45 4.92 -3.14 -5.23
C GLU A 45 3.90 -3.36 -4.12
N LEU A 46 2.82 -4.10 -4.39
CA LEU A 46 1.84 -4.50 -3.38
C LEU A 46 2.51 -5.31 -2.26
N THR A 47 3.37 -6.27 -2.61
CA THR A 47 4.12 -7.07 -1.62
C THR A 47 4.98 -6.20 -0.70
N LYS A 48 5.66 -5.18 -1.24
CA LYS A 48 6.46 -4.24 -0.44
C LYS A 48 5.57 -3.38 0.48
N ILE A 49 4.44 -2.90 -0.02
CA ILE A 49 3.49 -2.11 0.77
C ILE A 49 2.92 -2.94 1.92
N ASP A 50 2.53 -4.20 1.67
CA ASP A 50 2.03 -5.10 2.72
C ASP A 50 3.08 -5.33 3.81
N ALA A 51 4.33 -5.61 3.44
CA ALA A 51 5.42 -5.77 4.41
C ALA A 51 5.70 -4.48 5.20
N ALA A 52 5.66 -3.32 4.53
CA ALA A 52 5.82 -2.03 5.20
C ALA A 52 4.68 -1.73 6.17
N LEU A 53 3.43 -2.00 5.77
CA LEU A 53 2.24 -1.83 6.61
C LEU A 53 2.29 -2.72 7.84
N GLU A 54 2.67 -3.99 7.69
CA GLU A 54 2.84 -4.91 8.83
C GLU A 54 3.87 -4.37 9.82
N ASN A 55 5.05 -3.97 9.32
CA ASN A 55 6.11 -3.42 10.16
C ASN A 55 5.69 -2.11 10.87
N LEU A 56 5.00 -1.22 10.17
CA LEU A 56 4.51 0.04 10.75
C LEU A 56 3.42 -0.19 11.79
N ARG A 57 2.49 -1.12 11.55
CA ARG A 57 1.45 -1.49 12.51
C ARG A 57 2.05 -2.11 13.76
N ASN A 58 3.07 -2.97 13.63
CA ASN A 58 3.80 -3.53 14.76
C ASN A 58 4.51 -2.44 15.58
N GLN A 59 5.17 -1.48 14.92
CA GLN A 59 5.80 -0.34 15.58
C GLN A 59 4.77 0.56 16.29
N HIS A 60 3.65 0.85 15.64
CA HIS A 60 2.57 1.64 16.22
C HIS A 60 2.03 0.97 17.48
N ALA A 61 1.70 -0.32 17.40
CA ALA A 61 1.20 -1.10 18.52
C ALA A 61 2.21 -1.13 19.68
N ALA A 62 3.51 -1.29 19.40
CA ALA A 62 4.54 -1.27 20.44
C ALA A 62 4.63 0.08 21.18
N LEU A 63 4.40 1.19 20.46
CA LEU A 63 4.48 2.54 21.04
C LEU A 63 3.18 2.97 21.74
N THR A 64 2.02 2.43 21.36
CA THR A 64 0.72 2.75 21.99
C THR A 64 0.32 1.77 23.09
N SER A 65 1.03 0.64 23.24
CA SER A 65 0.77 -0.35 24.30
C SER A 65 1.61 -0.12 25.56
N GLN A 66 2.31 1.01 25.66
CA GLN A 66 3.02 1.48 26.86
C GLN A 66 2.18 2.49 27.63
#